data_AF-A0A917M143-F1
#
_entry.id   AF-A0A917M143-F1
#
_cell.length_a   1.000
_cell.length_b   1.000
_cell.length_c   1.000
_cell.angle_alpha   90.00
_cell.angle_beta   90.00
_cell.angle_gamma   90.00
#
_symmetry.space_group_name_H-M   'P 1'
#
loop_
_entity.id
_entity.type
_entity.pdbx_description
1 polymer ?
#
loop_
_entity_poly.entity_id
_entity_poly.type
_entity_poly.pdbx_seq_one_letter_code
_entity_poly.pdbx_strand_id
1 'polypeptide(L)'
;MAPRKSATKTEARERARRAAAESMAREQRLLELGEEFFLAVGEAEQIMHSAEQRMAEIRAKAVQDAAKARHAQAQVVAAMKGERAGVAEIGQRLELSAAEVRALLKETSEATLGGAEQSTTGDAQMAGKEAPAAQPEPVSV
;
A
#
# COMPACT_ATOMS: atom_id res chain seq x y z
N MET A 1 -20.47 77.29 -12.08
CA MET A 1 -20.76 76.34 -13.19
C MET A 1 -21.08 74.99 -12.57
N ALA A 2 -22.32 74.49 -12.71
CA ALA A 2 -22.72 73.21 -12.14
C ALA A 2 -22.35 72.06 -13.11
N PRO A 3 -21.83 70.91 -12.62
CA PRO A 3 -21.50 69.78 -13.46
C PRO A 3 -22.77 69.23 -14.14
N ARG A 4 -22.66 68.92 -15.43
CA ARG A 4 -23.77 68.43 -16.25
C ARG A 4 -24.13 67.01 -15.78
N LYS A 5 -25.40 66.80 -15.41
CA LYS A 5 -25.98 65.54 -14.88
C LYS A 5 -25.65 64.26 -15.69
N SER A 6 -25.20 64.40 -16.93
CA SER A 6 -24.74 63.27 -17.78
C SER A 6 -23.35 62.75 -17.40
N ALA A 7 -22.41 63.62 -17.02
CA ALA A 7 -21.03 63.24 -16.68
C ALA A 7 -20.97 62.41 -15.38
N THR A 8 -21.80 62.74 -14.41
CA THR A 8 -21.89 62.00 -13.14
C THR A 8 -22.52 60.60 -13.33
N LYS A 9 -23.45 60.45 -14.28
CA LYS A 9 -24.07 59.15 -14.60
C LYS A 9 -23.11 58.22 -15.35
N THR A 10 -22.26 58.76 -16.22
CA THR A 10 -21.21 57.98 -16.91
C THR A 10 -20.12 57.54 -15.93
N GLU A 11 -19.65 58.42 -15.05
CA GLU A 11 -18.66 58.08 -14.02
C GLU A 11 -19.16 57.00 -13.04
N ALA A 12 -20.43 57.10 -12.59
CA ALA A 12 -21.03 56.09 -11.72
C ALA A 12 -21.12 54.72 -12.40
N ARG A 13 -21.47 54.70 -13.69
CA ARG A 13 -21.55 53.46 -14.48
C ARG A 13 -20.17 52.85 -14.71
N GLU A 14 -19.15 53.66 -14.97
CA GLU A 14 -17.77 53.20 -15.13
C GLU A 14 -17.21 52.66 -13.81
N ARG A 15 -17.45 53.34 -12.69
CA ARG A 15 -17.06 52.85 -11.36
C ARG A 15 -17.74 51.52 -11.03
N ALA A 16 -19.03 51.38 -11.31
CA ALA A 16 -19.76 50.12 -11.11
C ALA A 16 -19.18 48.99 -11.98
N ARG A 17 -18.82 49.27 -13.23
CA ARG A 17 -18.17 48.29 -14.12
C ARG A 17 -16.80 47.85 -13.61
N ARG A 18 -15.97 48.79 -13.13
CA ARG A 18 -14.65 48.47 -12.57
C ARG A 18 -14.78 47.64 -11.29
N ALA A 19 -15.66 48.03 -10.37
CA ALA A 19 -15.92 47.28 -9.15
C ALA A 19 -16.43 45.86 -9.44
N ALA A 20 -17.32 45.70 -10.43
CA ALA A 20 -17.79 44.37 -10.85
C ALA A 20 -16.66 43.53 -11.45
N ALA A 21 -15.81 44.11 -12.30
CA ALA A 21 -14.67 43.41 -12.89
C ALA A 21 -13.64 42.98 -11.83
N GLU A 22 -13.34 43.85 -10.86
CA GLU A 22 -12.44 43.53 -9.74
C GLU A 22 -13.03 42.43 -8.85
N SER A 23 -14.34 42.45 -8.60
CA SER A 23 -15.02 41.39 -7.84
C SER A 23 -14.97 40.05 -8.58
N MET A 24 -15.22 40.03 -9.89
CA MET A 24 -15.13 38.82 -10.70
C MET A 24 -13.70 38.28 -10.75
N ALA A 25 -12.69 39.15 -10.90
CA ALA A 25 -11.28 38.75 -10.89
C ALA A 25 -10.86 38.18 -9.52
N ARG A 26 -11.38 38.72 -8.42
CA ARG A 26 -11.17 38.15 -7.09
C ARG A 26 -11.83 36.78 -6.96
N GLU A 27 -13.08 36.65 -7.41
CA GLU A 27 -13.79 35.38 -7.33
C GLU A 27 -13.09 34.28 -8.12
N GLN A 28 -12.64 34.59 -9.34
CA GLN A 28 -11.87 33.67 -10.16
C GLN A 28 -10.61 33.17 -9.45
N ARG A 29 -9.86 34.08 -8.79
CA ARG A 29 -8.68 33.69 -8.01
C ARG A 29 -9.02 32.80 -6.81
N LEU A 30 -10.17 33.04 -6.16
CA LEU A 30 -10.61 32.18 -5.05
C LEU A 30 -10.98 30.78 -5.54
N LEU A 31 -11.57 30.67 -6.73
CA LEU A 31 -11.86 29.39 -7.36
C LEU A 31 -10.57 28.64 -7.71
N GLU A 32 -9.59 29.31 -8.31
CA GLU A 32 -8.28 28.73 -8.64
C GLU A 32 -7.54 28.24 -7.38
N LEU A 33 -7.50 29.07 -6.33
CA LEU A 33 -6.91 28.66 -5.04
C LEU A 33 -7.65 27.48 -4.39
N GLY A 34 -8.97 27.41 -4.58
CA GLY A 34 -9.78 26.28 -4.14
C GLY A 34 -9.41 24.99 -4.86
N GLU A 35 -9.21 25.05 -6.18
CA GLU A 35 -8.76 23.92 -6.99
C GLU A 35 -7.36 23.45 -6.54
N GLU A 36 -6.41 24.37 -6.42
CA GLU A 36 -5.05 24.07 -5.95
C GLU A 36 -5.06 23.39 -4.56
N PHE A 37 -5.93 23.85 -3.65
CA PHE A 37 -6.08 23.25 -2.34
C PHE A 37 -6.52 21.79 -2.43
N PHE A 38 -7.57 21.49 -3.21
CA PHE A 38 -8.06 20.11 -3.31
C PHE A 38 -7.09 19.20 -4.07
N LEU A 39 -6.36 19.71 -5.05
CA LEU A 39 -5.26 18.99 -5.68
C LEU A 39 -4.18 18.63 -4.65
N ALA A 40 -3.75 19.61 -3.84
CA ALA A 40 -2.74 19.38 -2.80
C ALA A 40 -3.21 18.38 -1.73
N VAL A 41 -4.49 18.41 -1.34
CA VAL A 41 -5.09 17.41 -0.43
C VAL A 41 -5.03 16.01 -1.05
N GLY A 42 -5.44 15.86 -2.32
CA GLY A 42 -5.39 14.57 -3.02
C GLY A 42 -3.97 14.04 -3.18
N GLU A 43 -3.01 14.91 -3.51
CA GLU A 43 -1.60 14.55 -3.60
C GLU A 43 -1.04 14.06 -2.25
N ALA A 44 -1.38 14.76 -1.16
CA ALA A 44 -0.95 14.35 0.17
C ALA A 44 -1.49 12.97 0.56
N GLU A 45 -2.77 12.70 0.28
CA GLU A 45 -3.39 11.38 0.50
C GLU A 45 -2.71 10.29 -0.34
N GLN A 46 -2.44 10.56 -1.61
CA GLN A 46 -1.78 9.62 -2.50
C GLN A 46 -0.34 9.31 -2.05
N ILE A 47 0.40 10.33 -1.59
CA ILE A 47 1.74 10.16 -1.03
C ILE A 47 1.68 9.24 0.18
N MET A 48 0.79 9.51 1.14
CA MET A 48 0.65 8.70 2.35
C MET A 48 0.28 7.26 2.02
N HIS A 49 -0.73 7.05 1.17
CA HIS A 49 -1.14 5.71 0.75
C HIS A 49 0.01 4.94 0.06
N SER A 50 0.74 5.59 -0.84
CA SER A 50 1.90 4.97 -1.51
C SER A 50 3.03 4.63 -0.54
N ALA A 51 3.25 5.46 0.48
CA ALA A 51 4.27 5.23 1.50
C ALA A 51 3.88 4.03 2.38
N GLU A 52 2.63 3.93 2.79
CA GLU A 52 2.11 2.79 3.58
C GLU A 52 2.24 1.47 2.82
N GLN A 53 1.89 1.45 1.53
CA GLN A 53 2.08 0.28 0.67
C GLN A 53 3.55 -0.16 0.64
N ARG A 54 4.48 0.77 0.39
CA ARG A 54 5.92 0.47 0.37
C ARG A 54 6.42 -0.01 1.73
N MET A 55 5.94 0.58 2.83
CA MET A 55 6.29 0.12 4.17
C MET A 55 5.81 -1.30 4.42
N ALA A 56 4.59 -1.65 3.99
CA ALA A 56 4.07 -3.01 4.10
C ALA A 56 4.92 -4.01 3.29
N GLU A 57 5.29 -3.66 2.05
CA GLU A 57 6.16 -4.47 1.20
C GLU A 57 7.55 -4.69 1.83
N ILE A 58 8.17 -3.62 2.32
CA ILE A 58 9.49 -3.69 2.98
C ILE A 58 9.41 -4.55 4.23
N ARG A 59 8.37 -4.40 5.05
CA ARG A 59 8.17 -5.23 6.25
C ARG A 59 7.98 -6.70 5.88
N ALA A 60 7.14 -7.01 4.89
CA ALA A 60 6.92 -8.37 4.43
C ALA A 60 8.23 -9.01 3.93
N LYS A 61 9.00 -8.28 3.12
CA LYS A 61 10.31 -8.73 2.63
C LYS A 61 11.31 -8.94 3.77
N ALA A 62 11.38 -8.01 4.72
CA ALA A 62 12.27 -8.13 5.88
C ALA A 62 11.94 -9.36 6.73
N VAL A 63 10.66 -9.66 6.94
CA VAL A 63 10.23 -10.87 7.65
C VAL A 63 10.66 -12.13 6.87
N GLN A 64 10.45 -12.15 5.56
CA GLN A 64 10.85 -13.28 4.72
C GLN A 64 12.36 -13.49 4.74
N ASP A 65 13.15 -12.42 4.60
CA ASP A 65 14.60 -12.49 4.56
C ASP A 65 15.18 -12.85 5.93
N ALA A 66 14.58 -12.36 7.03
CA ALA A 66 14.92 -12.79 8.38
C ALA A 66 14.62 -14.29 8.59
N ALA A 67 13.50 -14.79 8.08
CA ALA A 67 13.17 -16.22 8.15
C ALA A 67 14.18 -17.07 7.36
N LYS A 68 14.57 -16.64 6.15
CA LYS A 68 15.64 -17.31 5.37
C LYS A 68 16.96 -17.32 6.12
N ALA A 69 17.34 -16.20 6.73
CA ALA A 69 18.57 -16.09 7.51
C ALA A 69 18.56 -17.01 8.74
N ARG A 70 17.43 -17.09 9.45
CA ARG A 70 17.27 -18.05 10.57
C ARG A 70 17.40 -19.49 10.10
N HIS A 71 16.75 -19.84 9.00
CA HIS A 71 16.86 -21.17 8.42
C HIS A 71 18.32 -21.51 8.01
N ALA A 72 19.05 -20.55 7.44
CA ALA A 72 20.46 -20.73 7.13
C ALA A 72 21.32 -20.93 8.40
N GLN A 73 21.05 -20.19 9.49
CA GLN A 73 21.73 -20.42 10.78
C GLN A 73 21.45 -21.83 11.31
N ALA A 74 20.19 -22.28 11.24
CA ALA A 74 19.77 -23.60 11.66
C ALA A 74 20.50 -24.71 10.87
N GLN A 75 20.64 -24.54 9.54
CA GLN A 75 21.41 -25.46 8.70
C GLN A 75 22.89 -25.53 9.08
N VAL A 76 23.54 -24.40 9.40
CA VAL A 76 24.94 -24.37 9.84
C VAL A 76 25.10 -25.15 11.15
N VAL A 77 24.21 -24.92 12.12
CA VAL A 77 24.23 -25.65 13.39
C VAL A 77 23.99 -27.15 13.20
N ALA A 78 23.07 -27.53 12.30
CA ALA A 78 22.82 -28.92 11.94
C ALA A 78 24.03 -29.57 11.25
N ALA A 79 24.73 -28.85 10.37
CA ALA A 79 25.95 -29.32 9.73
C ALA A 79 27.07 -29.55 10.76
N MET A 80 27.28 -28.62 11.69
CA MET A 80 28.24 -28.81 12.79
C MET A 80 27.89 -30.04 13.65
N LYS A 81 26.60 -30.28 13.88
CA LYS A 81 26.13 -31.48 14.59
C LYS A 81 26.43 -32.76 13.80
N GLY A 82 26.32 -32.71 12.47
CA GLY A 82 26.71 -33.79 11.55
C GLY A 82 28.19 -34.15 11.61
N GLU A 83 29.06 -33.14 11.81
CA GLU A 83 30.49 -33.29 12.11
C GLU A 83 30.77 -33.81 13.54
N ARG A 84 29.73 -34.31 14.23
CA ARG A 84 29.77 -34.87 15.59
C ARG A 84 30.10 -33.88 16.70
N ALA A 85 30.05 -32.57 16.44
CA ALA A 85 30.21 -31.57 17.49
C ALA A 85 29.09 -31.67 18.55
N GLY A 86 29.47 -31.53 19.81
CA GLY A 86 28.52 -31.50 20.94
C GLY A 86 27.74 -30.19 21.01
N VAL A 87 26.55 -30.18 21.63
CA VAL A 87 25.74 -28.94 21.79
C VAL A 87 26.51 -27.86 22.56
N ALA A 88 27.25 -28.24 23.61
CA ALA A 88 28.07 -27.31 24.38
C ALA A 88 29.24 -26.75 23.57
N GLU A 89 29.89 -27.60 22.75
CA GLU A 89 30.98 -27.18 21.87
C GLU A 89 30.50 -26.22 20.79
N ILE A 90 29.38 -26.52 20.13
CA ILE A 90 28.76 -25.63 19.14
C ILE A 90 28.39 -24.29 19.79
N GLY A 91 27.78 -24.32 20.97
CA GLY A 91 27.43 -23.11 21.72
C GLY A 91 28.65 -22.26 22.05
N GLN A 92 29.75 -22.87 22.50
CA GLN A 92 30.99 -22.14 22.73
C GLN A 92 31.57 -21.52 21.45
N ARG A 93 31.56 -22.25 20.33
CA ARG A 93 32.14 -21.77 19.06
C ARG A 93 31.33 -20.64 18.41
N LEU A 94 30.01 -20.67 18.57
CA LEU A 94 29.09 -19.71 17.97
C LEU A 94 28.64 -18.63 18.95
N GLU A 95 29.16 -18.64 20.18
CA GLU A 95 28.76 -17.74 21.28
C GLU A 95 27.25 -17.81 21.58
N LEU A 96 26.68 -19.00 21.46
CA LEU A 96 25.27 -19.30 21.73
C LEU A 96 25.12 -20.10 23.03
N SER A 97 24.02 -19.86 23.73
CA SER A 97 23.61 -20.73 24.82
C SER A 97 23.24 -22.13 24.32
N ALA A 98 23.36 -23.13 25.20
CA ALA A 98 22.92 -24.49 24.87
C ALA A 98 21.42 -24.58 24.55
N ALA A 99 20.61 -23.60 24.97
CA ALA A 99 19.19 -23.51 24.65
C ALA A 99 18.98 -23.01 23.21
N GLU A 100 19.71 -21.97 22.79
CA GLU A 100 19.66 -21.43 21.43
C GLU A 100 20.13 -22.45 20.40
N VAL A 101 21.23 -23.17 20.68
CA VAL A 101 21.71 -24.26 19.80
C VAL A 101 20.64 -25.35 19.64
N ARG A 102 19.96 -25.72 20.73
CA ARG A 102 18.87 -26.72 20.68
C ARG A 102 17.65 -26.21 19.92
N ALA A 103 17.30 -24.93 20.04
CA ALA A 103 16.21 -24.32 19.30
C ALA A 103 16.48 -24.37 17.78
N LEU A 104 17.68 -23.97 17.35
CA LEU A 104 18.08 -24.01 15.93
C LEU A 104 18.09 -25.44 15.35
N LEU A 105 18.54 -26.43 16.12
CA LEU A 105 18.46 -27.84 15.70
C LEU A 105 17.01 -28.34 15.58
N LYS A 106 16.12 -27.89 16.45
CA LYS A 106 14.71 -28.24 16.41
C LYS A 106 14.03 -27.64 15.17
N GLU A 107 14.31 -26.38 14.84
CA GLU A 107 13.78 -25.71 13.64
C GLU A 107 14.16 -26.45 12.35
N THR A 108 15.37 -27.01 12.25
CA THR A 108 15.78 -27.82 11.09
C THR A 108 15.00 -29.14 10.99
N SER A 109 14.61 -29.71 12.13
CA SER A 109 13.86 -30.97 12.19
C SER A 109 12.39 -30.75 11.82
N GLU A 110 11.80 -29.62 12.19
CA GLU A 110 10.43 -29.27 11.81
C GLU A 110 10.33 -28.85 10.34
N ALA A 111 11.36 -28.16 9.79
CA ALA A 111 11.42 -27.80 8.38
C ALA A 111 11.49 -29.00 7.42
N THR A 112 12.10 -30.11 7.85
CA THR A 112 12.17 -31.35 7.05
C THR A 112 10.87 -32.17 7.08
N LEU A 113 10.03 -31.99 8.12
CA LEU A 113 8.74 -32.68 8.24
C LEU A 113 7.57 -31.90 7.59
N GLY A 114 7.67 -30.57 7.47
CA GLY A 114 6.64 -29.73 6.85
C GLY A 114 6.68 -29.62 5.31
N GLY A 115 7.66 -30.24 4.65
CA GLY A 115 7.86 -30.13 3.19
C GLY A 115 7.07 -31.13 2.33
N ALA A 116 6.31 -32.06 2.93
CA ALA A 116 5.67 -33.17 2.22
C ALA A 116 4.18 -32.97 1.88
N GLU A 117 3.53 -31.89 2.33
CA GLU A 117 2.09 -31.67 2.11
C GLU A 117 1.80 -30.36 1.36
N GLN A 118 2.15 -30.31 0.08
CA GLN A 118 1.47 -29.44 -0.89
C GLN A 118 1.87 -29.82 -2.33
N SER A 119 1.41 -30.98 -2.79
CA SER A 119 1.28 -31.30 -4.21
C SER A 119 0.25 -32.42 -4.40
N THR A 120 -0.52 -32.30 -5.48
CA THR A 120 -1.73 -33.07 -5.85
C THR A 120 -2.97 -32.58 -5.11
N THR A 121 -3.93 -31.90 -5.75
CA THR A 121 -4.67 -32.36 -6.93
C THR A 121 -5.18 -31.16 -7.73
N GLY A 122 -4.63 -31.01 -8.93
CA GLY A 122 -5.38 -30.45 -10.05
C GLY A 122 -5.68 -31.60 -10.99
N ASP A 123 -6.95 -31.97 -11.12
CA ASP A 123 -7.45 -32.57 -12.35
C ASP A 123 -8.82 -31.98 -12.66
N ALA A 124 -8.92 -31.46 -13.87
CA ALA A 124 -10.05 -30.77 -14.41
C ALA A 124 -11.07 -31.77 -14.96
N GLN A 125 -12.36 -31.49 -14.79
CA GLN A 125 -13.35 -32.01 -15.74
C GLN A 125 -14.35 -30.93 -16.16
N MET A 126 -14.24 -30.60 -17.43
CA MET A 126 -15.17 -29.81 -18.23
C MET A 126 -16.53 -30.51 -18.30
N ALA A 127 -17.60 -29.74 -18.16
CA ALA A 127 -18.85 -30.00 -18.87
C ALA A 127 -19.54 -28.66 -19.12
N GLY A 128 -19.42 -28.18 -20.35
CA GLY A 128 -20.18 -27.05 -20.83
C GLY A 128 -21.68 -27.35 -20.84
N LYS A 129 -22.49 -26.32 -20.64
CA LYS A 129 -23.80 -26.27 -21.26
C LYS A 129 -24.19 -24.82 -21.56
N GLU A 130 -24.55 -24.66 -22.82
CA GLU A 130 -24.95 -23.45 -23.52
C GLU A 130 -25.97 -22.58 -22.77
N ALA A 131 -25.79 -21.26 -22.88
CA ALA A 131 -26.90 -20.30 -22.88
C ALA A 131 -27.67 -20.45 -24.21
N PRO A 132 -29.00 -20.20 -24.26
CA PRO A 132 -29.42 -18.81 -24.48
C PRO A 132 -30.77 -18.39 -23.88
N ALA A 133 -30.89 -17.07 -23.68
CA ALA A 133 -32.06 -16.21 -23.87
C ALA A 133 -33.41 -16.54 -23.17
N ALA A 134 -33.84 -15.63 -22.26
CA ALA A 134 -35.21 -15.08 -22.25
C ALA A 134 -35.35 -13.90 -21.25
N GLN A 135 -35.53 -12.72 -21.84
CA GLN A 135 -36.17 -11.43 -21.48
C GLN A 135 -36.71 -11.12 -20.04
N PRO A 136 -36.72 -9.81 -19.67
CA PRO A 136 -37.19 -9.26 -18.39
C PRO A 136 -38.68 -8.87 -18.43
N GLU A 137 -39.38 -8.84 -17.28
CA GLU A 137 -40.61 -8.06 -16.97
C GLU A 137 -41.03 -8.29 -15.48
N PRO A 138 -41.94 -7.50 -14.87
CA PRO A 138 -42.17 -6.05 -14.98
C PRO A 138 -42.31 -5.35 -13.60
N VAL A 139 -42.30 -4.01 -13.63
CA VAL A 139 -42.60 -3.10 -12.51
C VAL A 139 -44.00 -3.36 -11.96
N SER A 140 -44.14 -3.43 -10.63
CA SER A 140 -45.44 -3.46 -9.94
C SER A 140 -45.62 -2.24 -9.03
N VAL A 141 -46.63 -1.46 -9.42
CA VAL A 141 -47.54 -0.54 -8.69
C VAL A 141 -46.94 0.68 -7.97
#